data_AF-A0A917I8V9-F1
#
_entry.id   AF-A0A917I8V9-F1
#
_cell.length_a   1.000
_cell.length_b   1.000
_cell.length_c   1.000
_cell.angle_alpha   90.00
_cell.angle_beta   90.00
_cell.angle_gamma   90.00
#
_symmetry.space_group_name_H-M   'P 1'
#
loop_
_entity.id
_entity.type
_entity.pdbx_description
1 polymer ?
#
loop_
_entity_poly.entity_id
_entity_poly.type
_entity_poly.pdbx_seq_one_letter_code
_entity_poly.pdbx_strand_id
1 'polypeptide(L)'
;MELTADILLPGDGADNAVVEGDVLALTAPISFWGGVDPKTGTIIDARHPERGQNIAGRVLALPGTIGSSSASAVLLELVHAGRAPAAILMPEPDAILLLGLVVAREMGWAIPPALRVSAQDQRGLAGQQVEIEGGMIRSRTAA
;
A
#
# COMPACT_ATOMS: atom_id res chain seq x y z
N MET A 1 -7.30 1.90 17.89
CA MET A 1 -6.80 0.50 17.91
C MET A 1 -5.29 0.55 17.75
N GLU A 2 -4.54 -0.33 18.40
CA GLU A 2 -3.08 -0.40 18.24
C GLU A 2 -2.69 -1.83 17.84
N LEU A 3 -1.78 -1.95 16.87
CA LEU A 3 -1.34 -3.23 16.30
C LEU A 3 0.16 -3.20 16.04
N THR A 4 0.82 -4.35 16.27
CA THR A 4 2.19 -4.59 15.84
C THR A 4 2.19 -5.44 14.58
N ALA A 5 2.97 -5.06 13.59
CA ALA A 5 3.07 -5.71 12.28
C ALA A 5 4.53 -5.96 11.90
N ASP A 6 4.78 -7.06 11.17
CA ASP A 6 6.11 -7.34 10.64
C ASP A 6 6.40 -6.40 9.47
N ILE A 7 7.60 -5.81 9.44
CA ILE A 7 8.03 -4.98 8.33
C ILE A 7 8.47 -5.92 7.20
N LEU A 8 7.77 -5.86 6.07
CA LEU A 8 8.14 -6.58 4.84
C LEU A 8 9.21 -5.81 4.07
N LEU A 9 9.03 -4.49 3.97
CA LEU A 9 9.98 -3.57 3.38
C LEU A 9 9.92 -2.24 4.14
N PRO A 10 11.04 -1.74 4.71
CA PRO A 10 11.06 -0.42 5.31
C PRO A 10 10.92 0.65 4.22
N GLY A 11 10.23 1.76 4.54
CA GLY A 11 10.23 2.95 3.70
C GLY A 11 11.52 3.76 3.89
N ASP A 12 11.74 4.78 3.06
CA ASP A 12 12.99 5.55 3.03
C ASP A 12 13.05 6.71 4.05
N GLY A 13 12.12 6.75 5.00
CA GLY A 13 12.20 7.71 6.09
C GLY A 13 13.36 7.40 7.04
N ALA A 14 13.87 8.43 7.76
CA ALA A 14 14.83 8.24 8.83
C ALA A 14 14.35 7.18 9.85
N ASP A 15 15.25 6.57 10.62
CA ASP A 15 14.87 5.70 11.74
C ASP A 15 13.79 6.43 12.59
N ASN A 16 12.57 5.89 12.62
CA ASN A 16 11.33 6.46 13.21
C ASN A 16 10.50 7.45 12.36
N ALA A 17 10.59 7.40 11.04
CA ALA A 17 9.65 8.15 10.21
C ALA A 17 8.21 7.68 10.41
N VAL A 18 7.32 8.65 10.64
CA VAL A 18 5.90 8.44 10.86
C VAL A 18 5.16 8.62 9.54
N VAL A 19 4.38 7.62 9.15
CA VAL A 19 3.47 7.67 8.00
C VAL A 19 2.05 7.81 8.51
N GLU A 20 1.35 8.86 8.09
CA GLU A 20 -0.08 9.04 8.38
C GLU A 20 -0.90 8.90 7.10
N GLY A 21 -2.08 8.29 7.20
CA GLY A 21 -3.01 8.25 6.08
C GLY A 21 -4.32 7.55 6.39
N ASP A 22 -5.34 7.86 5.59
CA ASP A 22 -6.60 7.13 5.63
C ASP A 22 -6.42 5.75 5.01
N VAL A 23 -6.97 4.74 5.67
CA VAL A 23 -6.89 3.35 5.21
C VAL A 23 -7.91 3.08 4.13
N LEU A 24 -7.42 2.80 2.93
CA LEU A 24 -8.19 2.22 1.84
C LEU A 24 -7.99 0.70 1.86
N ALA A 25 -8.92 -0.01 2.50
CA ALA A 25 -8.93 -1.47 2.49
C ALA A 25 -9.73 -1.99 1.30
N LEU A 26 -9.06 -2.71 0.40
CA LEU A 26 -9.72 -3.33 -0.75
C LEU A 26 -10.47 -4.59 -0.28
N THR A 27 -11.68 -4.80 -0.81
CA THR A 27 -12.49 -5.98 -0.46
C THR A 27 -12.26 -7.19 -1.37
N ALA A 28 -11.52 -6.99 -2.48
CA ALA A 28 -11.12 -8.04 -3.40
C ALA A 28 -9.62 -7.91 -3.77
N PRO A 29 -8.95 -9.01 -4.18
CA PRO A 29 -7.61 -8.92 -4.75
C PRO A 29 -7.58 -8.06 -6.03
N ILE A 30 -6.46 -7.35 -6.23
CA ILE A 30 -6.28 -6.45 -7.38
C ILE A 30 -5.07 -6.83 -8.23
N SER A 31 -5.20 -6.71 -9.56
CA SER A 31 -4.04 -6.66 -10.46
C SER A 31 -3.60 -5.21 -10.62
N PHE A 32 -2.35 -4.89 -10.30
CA PHE A 32 -1.80 -3.56 -10.59
C PHE A 32 -1.70 -3.35 -12.11
N TRP A 33 -1.33 -4.38 -12.85
CA TRP A 33 -1.34 -4.34 -14.32
C TRP A 33 -2.77 -4.27 -14.85
N GLY A 34 -3.13 -3.12 -15.41
CA GLY A 34 -4.46 -2.85 -15.98
C GLY A 34 -5.57 -2.59 -14.96
N GLY A 35 -5.31 -2.73 -13.66
CA GLY A 35 -6.27 -2.42 -12.60
C GLY A 35 -6.01 -1.12 -11.85
N VAL A 36 -4.79 -0.56 -11.96
CA VAL A 36 -4.45 0.77 -11.42
C VAL A 36 -3.87 1.62 -12.54
N ASP A 37 -4.33 2.87 -12.67
CA ASP A 37 -3.74 3.86 -13.56
C ASP A 37 -2.47 4.45 -12.92
N PRO A 38 -1.26 4.18 -13.46
CA PRO A 38 -0.02 4.65 -12.88
C PRO A 38 0.13 6.18 -12.87
N LYS A 39 -0.61 6.89 -13.72
CA LYS A 39 -0.54 8.36 -13.80
C LYS A 39 -1.31 9.05 -12.68
N THR A 40 -2.32 8.39 -12.13
CA THR A 40 -3.24 8.98 -11.17
C THR A 40 -3.28 8.27 -9.84
N GLY A 41 -3.00 6.96 -9.79
CA GLY A 41 -3.25 6.08 -8.65
C GLY A 41 -4.70 5.59 -8.57
N THR A 42 -5.52 5.82 -9.59
CA THR A 42 -6.94 5.44 -9.57
C THR A 42 -7.11 3.96 -9.89
N ILE A 43 -7.97 3.27 -9.16
CA ILE A 43 -8.39 1.90 -9.48
C ILE A 43 -9.31 1.95 -10.71
N ILE A 44 -8.85 1.37 -11.81
CA ILE A 44 -9.51 1.41 -13.12
C ILE A 44 -10.07 0.05 -13.57
N ASP A 45 -9.80 -1.05 -12.84
CA ASP A 45 -10.41 -2.34 -13.18
C ASP A 45 -11.95 -2.21 -13.07
N ALA A 46 -12.62 -2.40 -14.20
CA ALA A 46 -14.06 -2.30 -14.34
C ALA A 46 -14.84 -3.22 -13.38
N ARG A 47 -14.22 -4.31 -12.93
CA ARG A 47 -14.86 -5.35 -12.10
C ARG A 47 -14.51 -5.23 -10.62
N HIS A 48 -13.58 -4.34 -10.25
CA HIS A 48 -13.13 -4.23 -8.88
C HIS A 48 -14.16 -3.46 -8.03
N PRO A 49 -14.50 -3.91 -6.80
CA PRO A 49 -15.50 -3.24 -5.97
C PRO A 49 -15.15 -1.78 -5.66
N GLU A 50 -13.87 -1.50 -5.41
CA GLU A 50 -13.36 -0.15 -5.13
C GLU A 50 -12.98 0.66 -6.38
N ARG A 51 -13.50 0.31 -7.57
CA ARG A 51 -13.23 1.08 -8.81
C ARG A 51 -13.54 2.57 -8.62
N GLY A 52 -12.62 3.42 -9.11
CA GLY A 52 -12.70 4.87 -8.99
C GLY A 52 -12.12 5.44 -7.69
N GLN A 53 -11.82 4.61 -6.70
CA GLN A 53 -11.01 5.01 -5.55
C GLN A 53 -9.57 5.28 -5.98
N ASN A 54 -8.89 6.16 -5.25
CA ASN A 54 -7.51 6.53 -5.52
C ASN A 54 -6.60 6.06 -4.38
N ILE A 55 -5.53 5.34 -4.73
CA ILE A 55 -4.59 4.76 -3.77
C ILE A 55 -3.47 5.72 -3.35
N ALA A 56 -3.24 6.81 -4.11
CA ALA A 56 -2.12 7.70 -3.89
C ALA A 56 -2.22 8.37 -2.51
N GLY A 57 -1.13 8.31 -1.74
CA GLY A 57 -1.06 8.88 -0.39
C GLY A 57 -1.97 8.21 0.65
N ARG A 58 -2.68 7.12 0.30
CA ARG A 58 -3.49 6.35 1.25
C ARG A 58 -2.65 5.25 1.90
N VAL A 59 -3.09 4.76 3.05
CA VAL A 59 -2.62 3.47 3.55
C VAL A 59 -3.43 2.38 2.85
N LEU A 60 -2.81 1.72 1.86
CA LEU A 60 -3.48 0.75 1.01
C LEU A 60 -3.42 -0.63 1.66
N ALA A 61 -4.56 -1.16 2.10
CA ALA A 61 -4.65 -2.53 2.61
C ALA A 61 -5.15 -3.48 1.51
N LEU A 62 -4.27 -4.39 1.10
CA LEU A 62 -4.50 -5.37 0.06
C LEU A 62 -4.88 -6.72 0.70
N PRO A 63 -6.06 -7.29 0.39
CA PRO A 63 -6.39 -8.64 0.82
C PRO A 63 -5.58 -9.70 0.06
N GLY A 64 -4.98 -9.30 -1.05
CA GLY A 64 -4.12 -10.09 -1.93
C GLY A 64 -3.94 -9.38 -3.27
N THR A 65 -3.12 -9.97 -4.13
CA THR A 65 -2.87 -9.49 -5.49
C THR A 65 -3.34 -10.52 -6.51
N ILE A 66 -3.65 -10.07 -7.72
CA ILE A 66 -3.86 -10.93 -8.88
C ILE A 66 -2.61 -10.81 -9.75
N GLY A 67 -1.94 -11.94 -9.96
CA GLY A 67 -0.57 -11.98 -10.47
C GLY A 67 -0.35 -11.30 -11.82
N SER A 68 0.86 -10.75 -11.99
CA SER A 68 1.55 -10.46 -13.25
C SER A 68 2.96 -9.98 -12.92
N SER A 69 3.99 -10.45 -13.65
CA SER A 69 5.36 -9.91 -13.51
C SER A 69 5.41 -8.38 -13.71
N SER A 70 4.46 -7.82 -14.47
CA SER A 70 4.34 -6.39 -14.75
C SER A 70 3.79 -5.56 -13.57
N ALA A 71 3.31 -6.17 -12.49
CA ALA A 71 2.86 -5.43 -11.30
C ALA A 71 3.99 -4.58 -10.70
N SER A 72 5.22 -5.10 -10.72
CA SER A 72 6.43 -4.39 -10.31
C SER A 72 6.63 -3.08 -11.07
N ALA A 73 6.47 -3.11 -12.40
CA ALA A 73 6.63 -1.94 -13.27
C ALA A 73 5.58 -0.86 -12.98
N VAL A 74 4.32 -1.26 -12.77
CA VAL A 74 3.25 -0.31 -12.43
C VAL A 74 3.49 0.34 -11.07
N LEU A 75 3.92 -0.44 -10.06
CA LEU A 75 4.24 0.14 -8.76
C LEU A 75 5.46 1.09 -8.82
N LEU A 76 6.47 0.73 -9.62
CA LEU A 76 7.61 1.61 -9.89
C LEU A 76 7.17 2.92 -10.55
N GLU A 77 6.27 2.88 -11.55
CA GLU A 77 5.71 4.07 -12.19
C GLU A 77 4.92 4.93 -11.21
N LEU A 78 4.13 4.32 -10.32
CA LEU A 78 3.39 5.04 -9.27
C LEU A 78 4.34 5.76 -8.31
N VAL A 79 5.43 5.12 -7.90
CA VAL A 79 6.47 5.77 -7.07
C VAL A 79 7.10 6.93 -7.83
N HIS A 80 7.55 6.70 -9.07
CA HIS A 80 8.17 7.72 -9.91
C HIS A 80 7.26 8.94 -10.12
N ALA A 81 5.96 8.71 -10.29
CA ALA A 81 4.96 9.75 -10.51
C ALA A 81 4.50 10.46 -9.21
N GLY A 82 5.00 10.05 -8.04
CA GLY A 82 4.51 10.55 -6.74
C GLY A 82 3.06 10.17 -6.45
N ARG A 83 2.61 9.03 -6.99
CA ARG A 83 1.23 8.49 -6.89
C ARG A 83 1.15 7.15 -6.15
N ALA A 84 2.25 6.72 -5.54
CA ALA A 84 2.25 5.53 -4.69
C ALA A 84 1.36 5.73 -3.44
N PRO A 85 0.86 4.63 -2.85
CA PRO A 85 0.32 4.65 -1.49
C PRO A 85 1.32 5.24 -0.50
N ALA A 86 0.82 5.78 0.62
CA ALA A 86 1.66 6.19 1.75
C ALA A 86 2.27 4.98 2.48
N ALA A 87 1.52 3.87 2.54
CA ALA A 87 1.98 2.57 3.02
C ALA A 87 1.19 1.45 2.36
N ILE A 88 1.74 0.24 2.33
CA ILE A 88 1.08 -0.96 1.81
C ILE A 88 0.95 -1.99 2.93
N LEU A 89 -0.27 -2.46 3.20
CA LEU A 89 -0.55 -3.55 4.14
C LEU A 89 -0.98 -4.79 3.37
N MET A 90 -0.44 -5.96 3.68
CA MET A 90 -0.81 -7.22 3.04
C MET A 90 -0.68 -8.40 4.00
N PRO A 91 -1.53 -9.44 3.91
CA PRO A 91 -1.42 -10.60 4.79
C PRO A 91 -0.22 -11.48 4.41
N GLU A 92 0.05 -11.59 3.11
CA GLU A 92 1.19 -12.32 2.55
C GLU A 92 1.98 -11.41 1.59
N PRO A 93 3.32 -11.43 1.63
CA PRO A 93 4.16 -10.63 0.76
C PRO A 93 4.03 -11.10 -0.69
N ASP A 94 3.73 -10.17 -1.58
CA ASP A 94 3.89 -10.37 -3.01
C ASP A 94 5.28 -9.86 -3.44
N ALA A 95 6.21 -10.79 -3.60
CA ALA A 95 7.59 -10.47 -4.00
C ALA A 95 7.66 -9.75 -5.36
N ILE A 96 6.73 -10.01 -6.28
CA ILE A 96 6.70 -9.36 -7.59
C ILE A 96 6.24 -7.91 -7.42
N LEU A 97 5.15 -7.67 -6.70
CA LEU A 97 4.69 -6.29 -6.47
C LEU A 97 5.77 -5.49 -5.73
N LEU A 98 6.29 -6.02 -4.63
CA LEU A 98 7.29 -5.34 -3.79
C LEU A 98 8.64 -5.12 -4.50
N LEU A 99 8.97 -5.90 -5.52
CA LEU A 99 10.15 -5.65 -6.36
C LEU A 99 10.11 -4.25 -7.00
N GLY A 100 8.93 -3.72 -7.32
CA GLY A 100 8.79 -2.35 -7.82
C GLY A 100 9.32 -1.29 -6.83
N LEU A 101 9.09 -1.49 -5.53
CA LEU A 101 9.64 -0.61 -4.49
C LEU A 101 11.15 -0.82 -4.31
N VAL A 102 11.63 -2.06 -4.36
CA VAL A 102 13.06 -2.32 -4.27
C VAL A 102 13.81 -1.61 -5.39
N VAL A 103 13.34 -1.72 -6.64
CA VAL A 103 13.94 -1.03 -7.78
C VAL A 103 13.86 0.50 -7.61
N ALA A 104 12.71 1.03 -7.18
CA ALA A 104 12.55 2.47 -6.95
C ALA A 104 13.57 3.01 -5.93
N ARG A 105 13.81 2.27 -4.85
CA ARG A 105 14.81 2.61 -3.85
C ARG A 105 16.24 2.60 -4.41
N GLU A 106 16.60 1.60 -5.22
CA GLU A 106 17.90 1.57 -5.90
C GLU A 106 18.09 2.73 -6.88
N MET A 107 16.99 3.29 -7.40
CA MET A 107 16.99 4.50 -8.23
C MET A 107 17.06 5.80 -7.41
N GLY A 108 17.10 5.71 -6.07
CA GLY A 108 17.15 6.86 -5.17
C GLY A 108 15.80 7.57 -4.99
N TRP A 109 14.69 6.90 -5.29
CA TRP A 109 13.34 7.45 -5.08
C TRP A 109 12.76 7.01 -3.75
N ALA A 110 12.04 7.93 -3.09
CA ALA A 110 11.36 7.64 -1.84
C ALA A 110 10.25 6.58 -2.03
N ILE A 111 10.30 5.51 -1.25
CA ILE A 111 9.31 4.43 -1.26
C ILE A 111 8.45 4.39 0.01
N PRO A 112 7.18 3.97 -0.11
CA PRO A 112 6.37 3.67 1.06
C PRO A 112 6.85 2.40 1.78
N PRO A 113 6.65 2.29 3.11
CA PRO A 113 6.81 1.03 3.81
C PRO A 113 5.75 0.01 3.40
N ALA A 114 6.11 -1.26 3.46
CA ALA A 114 5.20 -2.39 3.33
C ALA A 114 5.22 -3.23 4.61
N LEU A 115 4.04 -3.55 5.15
CA LEU A 115 3.88 -4.28 6.40
C LEU A 115 2.98 -5.51 6.23
N ARG A 116 3.31 -6.57 6.96
CA ARG A 116 2.49 -7.76 7.09
C ARG A 116 1.39 -7.51 8.11
N VAL A 117 0.14 -7.47 7.65
CA VAL A 117 -1.03 -7.27 8.51
C VAL A 117 -2.09 -8.30 8.13
N SER A 118 -2.64 -9.01 9.11
CA SER A 118 -3.64 -10.06 8.85
C SER A 118 -4.89 -9.47 8.19
N ALA A 119 -5.60 -10.27 7.38
CA ALA A 119 -6.83 -9.81 6.73
C ALA A 119 -7.91 -9.38 7.74
N GLN A 120 -7.90 -9.96 8.95
CA GLN A 120 -8.81 -9.56 10.03
C GLN A 120 -8.47 -8.16 10.55
N ASP A 121 -7.20 -7.89 10.81
CA ASP A 121 -6.74 -6.61 11.33
C ASP A 121 -6.91 -5.49 10.29
N GLN A 122 -6.65 -5.78 9.01
CA GLN A 122 -6.92 -4.85 7.91
C GLN A 122 -8.38 -4.39 7.86
N ARG A 123 -9.34 -5.31 8.04
CA ARG A 123 -10.77 -4.95 8.10
C ARG A 123 -11.06 -4.07 9.30
N GLY A 124 -10.40 -4.33 10.43
CA GLY A 124 -10.50 -3.51 11.64
C GLY A 124 -9.96 -2.08 11.46
N LEU A 125 -9.16 -1.84 10.42
CA LEU A 125 -8.59 -0.53 10.08
C LEU A 125 -9.36 0.20 8.97
N ALA A 126 -10.26 -0.47 8.25
CA ALA A 126 -10.93 0.09 7.08
C ALA A 126 -11.64 1.41 7.38
N GLY A 127 -11.33 2.46 6.60
CA GLY A 127 -11.92 3.79 6.75
C GLY A 127 -11.43 4.59 7.97
N GLN A 128 -10.47 4.07 8.73
CA GLN A 128 -9.84 4.80 9.83
C GLN A 128 -8.62 5.57 9.32
N GLN A 129 -8.29 6.65 10.02
CA GLN A 129 -7.00 7.29 9.87
C GLN A 129 -5.99 6.53 10.72
N VAL A 130 -4.81 6.25 10.18
CA VAL A 130 -3.75 5.56 10.93
C VAL A 130 -2.45 6.32 10.89
N GLU A 131 -1.65 6.05 11.90
CA GLU A 131 -0.25 6.45 12.03
C GLU A 131 0.58 5.17 12.09
N ILE A 132 1.64 5.11 11.28
CA ILE A 132 2.54 3.97 11.17
C ILE A 132 3.96 4.45 11.50
N GLU A 133 4.56 3.84 12.50
CA GLU A 133 5.92 4.15 12.94
C GLU A 133 6.68 2.83 13.12
N GLY A 134 7.63 2.56 12.23
CA GLY A 134 8.29 1.25 12.15
C GLY A 134 7.26 0.13 11.91
N GLY A 135 7.15 -0.81 12.85
CA GLY A 135 6.16 -1.89 12.83
C GLY A 135 4.86 -1.60 13.59
N MET A 136 4.72 -0.42 14.18
CA MET A 136 3.55 -0.06 15.00
C MET A 136 2.51 0.66 14.15
N ILE A 137 1.24 0.24 14.24
CA ILE A 137 0.10 0.87 13.57
C ILE A 137 -0.89 1.34 14.65
N ARG A 138 -1.13 2.64 14.71
CA ARG A 138 -2.10 3.27 15.62
C ARG A 138 -3.25 3.87 14.84
N SER A 139 -4.48 3.45 15.13
CA SER A 139 -5.66 4.04 14.52
C SER A 139 -6.24 5.16 15.35
N ARG A 140 -6.55 6.28 14.68
CA ARG A 140 -7.36 7.38 15.19
C ARG A 140 -8.76 7.24 14.61
N THR A 141 -9.75 7.13 15.49
CA THR A 141 -11.15 7.21 15.10
C THR A 141 -11.42 8.66 14.69
N ALA A 142 -11.90 8.88 13.46
CA ALA A 142 -12.44 10.18 13.08
C ALA A 142 -13.63 10.47 14.02
N ALA A 143 -13.58 11.61 14.71
CA ALA A 143 -14.63 12.06 15.62
C ALA A 143 -15.94 12.37 14.88
#